data_AF-A0AA96JHT1-F1
#
_entry.id   AF-A0AA96JHT1-F1
#
_cell.length_a   1.000
_cell.length_b   1.000
_cell.length_c   1.000
_cell.angle_alpha   90.00
_cell.angle_beta   90.00
_cell.angle_gamma   90.00
#
_symmetry.space_group_name_H-M   'P 1'
#
loop_
_entity.id
_entity.type
_entity.pdbx_description
1 polymer ?
#
loop_
_entity_poly.entity_id
_entity_poly.type
_entity_poly.pdbx_seq_one_letter_code
_entity_poly.pdbx_strand_id
1 'polypeptide(L)'
;MTTVSLGIAMPLIGAAPAQAAPPTNACNTVYSAQIIFWAMTCSRPGQPVIGGFATWRNVPITYDQVSADATVQTANYLRVTPNTESSEFDRNIEIGLYAEKTGKTTQTYGPRWTELGKSGGRTKAITAGVNPSKPDNRNHTYMLVRQATGNQWDVLYDFNTVGSTTDQLKVIGGNTNRVDVGLEVMGPQYTNVPTIANRMQFMDGNQSWHQVATNNVAKVISLPTCSSTDKPPYCFNSKLTDNTNFTQWTVSKPRKPAASVAATQAADDPTSWASLLETEGVPATFNGVDQKALTACLDQDPDSCLQTVPGLSECVQTAQVCNAVALQAKPQAMAARTVGDTPSAESLRERAAHSFAVDPQHVDLTRSSTTAVRALDAGTATTWTVSSRQMTPGLEHDHRRYRGFTAVYSAQTGQLLEACWGEMCRS
;
A
#
# COMPACT_ATOMS: atom_id res chain seq x y z
N MET A 1 -41.43 -62.13 13.80
CA MET A 1 -40.41 -61.28 14.45
C MET A 1 -40.11 -60.14 13.51
N THR A 2 -40.63 -58.96 13.80
CA THR A 2 -40.61 -57.80 12.92
C THR A 2 -39.75 -56.75 13.59
N THR A 3 -38.55 -56.52 13.08
CA THR A 3 -37.60 -55.54 13.61
C THR A 3 -37.95 -54.16 13.04
N VAL A 4 -38.36 -53.25 13.91
CA VAL A 4 -38.59 -51.83 13.61
C VAL A 4 -37.27 -51.09 13.77
N SER A 5 -36.74 -50.52 12.69
CA SER A 5 -35.60 -49.58 12.73
C SER A 5 -36.12 -48.17 13.03
N LEU A 6 -35.79 -47.63 14.21
CA LEU A 6 -35.92 -46.20 14.51
C LEU A 6 -34.72 -45.46 13.89
N GLY A 7 -34.98 -44.63 12.87
CA GLY A 7 -34.04 -43.63 12.39
C GLY A 7 -34.08 -42.39 13.29
N ILE A 8 -32.97 -42.11 13.98
CA ILE A 8 -32.78 -40.83 14.69
C ILE A 8 -32.13 -39.86 13.70
N ALA A 9 -32.91 -38.90 13.20
CA ALA A 9 -32.38 -37.73 12.51
C ALA A 9 -31.86 -36.73 13.55
N MET A 10 -30.54 -36.56 13.63
CA MET A 10 -29.93 -35.46 14.36
C MET A 10 -29.90 -34.20 13.48
N PRO A 11 -30.47 -33.07 13.90
CA PRO A 11 -30.27 -31.80 13.21
C PRO A 11 -28.88 -31.25 13.56
N LEU A 12 -27.98 -31.21 12.58
CA LEU A 12 -26.74 -30.43 12.63
C LEU A 12 -27.08 -28.93 12.49
N ILE A 13 -27.50 -28.31 13.60
CA ILE A 13 -27.52 -26.84 13.72
C ILE A 13 -26.13 -26.43 14.18
N GLY A 14 -25.20 -26.31 13.23
CA GLY A 14 -23.92 -25.64 13.46
C GLY A 14 -24.17 -24.15 13.57
N ALA A 15 -24.31 -23.64 14.79
CA ALA A 15 -24.24 -22.20 15.03
C ALA A 15 -22.87 -21.69 14.55
N ALA A 16 -22.87 -20.67 13.69
CA ALA A 16 -21.65 -19.95 13.37
C ALA A 16 -21.01 -19.47 14.69
N PRO A 17 -19.69 -19.64 14.88
CA PRO A 17 -19.05 -19.18 16.10
C PRO A 17 -19.33 -17.69 16.28
N ALA A 18 -19.79 -17.32 17.48
CA ALA A 18 -20.05 -15.93 17.83
C ALA A 18 -18.79 -15.10 17.56
N GLN A 19 -18.93 -14.07 16.73
CA GLN A 19 -17.85 -13.13 16.45
C GLN A 19 -17.49 -12.41 17.75
N ALA A 20 -16.26 -12.60 18.22
CA ALA A 20 -15.75 -11.85 19.36
C ALA A 20 -15.76 -10.36 19.05
N ALA A 21 -16.26 -9.54 19.99
CA ALA A 21 -16.17 -8.08 19.91
C ALA A 21 -14.69 -7.68 19.75
N PRO A 22 -14.36 -6.65 18.94
CA PRO A 22 -12.98 -6.25 18.82
C PRO A 22 -12.46 -5.79 20.19
N PRO A 23 -11.20 -6.08 20.52
CA PRO A 23 -10.59 -5.42 21.65
C PRO A 23 -10.65 -3.90 21.39
N THR A 24 -11.18 -3.15 22.34
CA THR A 24 -11.14 -1.67 22.42
C THR A 24 -9.72 -1.09 22.32
N ASN A 25 -8.71 -1.96 22.23
CA ASN A 25 -7.28 -1.70 22.13
C ASN A 25 -6.66 -1.99 20.74
N ALA A 26 -7.44 -2.26 19.68
CA ALA A 26 -6.89 -2.67 18.38
C ALA A 26 -5.89 -1.66 17.75
N CYS A 27 -5.96 -0.38 18.15
CA CYS A 27 -5.09 0.70 17.68
C CYS A 27 -4.37 1.49 18.81
N ASN A 28 -4.36 1.00 20.07
CA ASN A 28 -4.04 1.85 21.24
C ASN A 28 -2.54 2.03 21.56
N THR A 29 -1.62 1.59 20.71
CA THR A 29 -0.17 1.67 20.97
C THR A 29 0.55 2.34 19.80
N VAL A 30 0.47 3.67 19.72
CA VAL A 30 1.10 4.44 18.64
C VAL A 30 2.08 5.47 19.21
N TYR A 31 3.37 5.33 18.86
CA TYR A 31 4.51 6.07 19.44
C TYR A 31 5.19 7.02 18.43
N SER A 32 6.09 7.88 18.95
CA SER A 32 6.98 8.86 18.27
C SER A 32 8.02 8.22 17.33
N ALA A 33 8.66 8.86 16.35
CA ALA A 33 9.19 10.23 16.27
C ALA A 33 9.38 10.70 14.80
N GLN A 34 9.63 12.02 14.62
CA GLN A 34 9.60 12.82 13.38
C GLN A 34 8.20 13.18 12.84
N ILE A 35 7.36 13.86 13.65
CA ILE A 35 6.09 14.52 13.27
C ILE A 35 5.41 13.94 11.99
N ILE A 36 5.02 12.67 12.06
CA ILE A 36 4.13 12.02 11.10
C ILE A 36 2.72 12.16 11.67
N PHE A 37 1.83 12.83 10.95
CA PHE A 37 0.41 12.82 11.27
C PHE A 37 -0.25 11.64 10.57
N TRP A 38 -1.01 10.88 11.32
CA TRP A 38 -1.70 9.70 10.84
C TRP A 38 -3.20 9.78 11.12
N ALA A 39 -3.95 9.13 10.25
CA ALA A 39 -5.33 8.76 10.45
C ALA A 39 -5.48 7.33 9.92
N MET A 40 -6.09 6.41 10.66
CA MET A 40 -6.27 5.05 10.18
C MET A 40 -7.46 4.33 10.80
N THR A 41 -7.82 3.23 10.17
CA THR A 41 -8.76 2.24 10.70
C THR A 41 -8.08 0.90 10.87
N CYS A 42 -8.24 0.28 12.03
CA CYS A 42 -7.72 -1.04 12.33
C CYS A 42 -8.88 -2.02 12.46
N SER A 43 -8.73 -3.21 11.89
CA SER A 43 -9.68 -4.31 12.08
C SER A 43 -8.99 -5.58 12.56
N ARG A 44 -9.63 -6.24 13.52
CA ARG A 44 -9.32 -7.61 13.94
C ARG A 44 -10.60 -8.43 13.78
N PRO A 45 -10.85 -9.02 12.60
CA PRO A 45 -11.97 -9.92 12.40
C PRO A 45 -11.92 -11.06 13.42
N GLY A 46 -13.07 -11.62 13.79
CA GLY A 46 -13.15 -12.77 14.71
C GLY A 46 -12.67 -14.10 14.11
N GLN A 47 -12.14 -14.09 12.88
CA GLN A 47 -11.67 -15.26 12.14
C GLN A 47 -10.21 -15.07 11.68
N PRO A 48 -9.43 -16.16 11.46
CA PRO A 48 -8.07 -16.05 10.95
C PRO A 48 -8.04 -15.28 9.63
N VAL A 49 -7.23 -14.23 9.58
CA VAL A 49 -7.04 -13.42 8.37
C VAL A 49 -5.82 -13.92 7.61
N ILE A 50 -6.04 -14.41 6.39
CA ILE A 50 -4.98 -14.87 5.47
C ILE A 50 -4.85 -13.98 4.23
N GLY A 51 -5.57 -12.85 4.21
CA GLY A 51 -5.43 -11.85 3.16
C GLY A 51 -5.98 -10.49 3.57
N GLY A 52 -5.37 -9.43 3.08
CA GLY A 52 -5.87 -8.06 3.14
C GLY A 52 -6.14 -7.56 1.73
N PHE A 53 -7.23 -6.84 1.55
CA PHE A 53 -7.59 -6.21 0.29
C PHE A 53 -8.06 -4.80 0.55
N ALA A 54 -7.54 -3.85 -0.21
CA ALA A 54 -7.99 -2.49 -0.17
C ALA A 54 -8.09 -1.88 -1.57
N THR A 55 -9.03 -0.95 -1.67
CA THR A 55 -9.28 -0.22 -2.91
C THR A 55 -9.37 1.26 -2.61
N TRP A 56 -8.70 2.05 -3.44
CA TRP A 56 -8.89 3.49 -3.46
C TRP A 56 -8.56 4.08 -4.83
N ARG A 57 -8.99 5.32 -5.03
CA ARG A 57 -8.72 6.08 -6.24
C ARG A 57 -7.37 6.78 -6.16
N ASN A 58 -6.54 6.64 -7.19
CA ASN A 58 -5.26 7.35 -7.31
C ASN A 58 -5.48 8.80 -7.75
N VAL A 59 -5.91 9.62 -6.79
CA VAL A 59 -6.10 11.07 -6.95
C VAL A 59 -4.80 11.85 -6.71
N PRO A 60 -4.62 13.03 -7.33
CA PRO A 60 -3.42 13.83 -7.13
C PRO A 60 -3.27 14.32 -5.68
N ILE A 61 -2.15 13.98 -5.05
CA ILE A 61 -1.67 14.61 -3.81
C ILE A 61 -0.78 15.79 -4.22
N THR A 62 -0.99 16.95 -3.59
CA THR A 62 -0.26 18.17 -3.98
C THR A 62 0.53 18.75 -2.83
N TYR A 63 1.68 19.33 -3.18
CA TYR A 63 2.64 19.88 -2.23
C TYR A 63 2.97 21.33 -2.58
N ASP A 64 3.08 22.18 -1.56
CA ASP A 64 3.65 23.52 -1.69
C ASP A 64 5.15 23.50 -1.97
N GLN A 65 5.77 24.67 -2.17
CA GLN A 65 7.22 24.77 -2.09
C GLN A 65 7.68 24.39 -0.68
N VAL A 66 8.60 23.43 -0.65
CA VAL A 66 9.37 23.07 0.55
C VAL A 66 10.77 23.64 0.38
N SER A 67 11.49 23.87 1.49
CA SER A 67 12.90 24.28 1.40
C SER A 67 13.71 23.26 0.59
N ALA A 68 14.85 23.70 0.03
CA ALA A 68 15.68 22.85 -0.83
C ALA A 68 16.05 21.51 -0.16
N ASP A 69 16.18 21.52 1.16
CA ASP A 69 16.69 20.38 1.94
C ASP A 69 15.57 19.63 2.70
N ALA A 70 14.30 19.99 2.47
CA ALA A 70 13.16 19.34 3.12
C ALA A 70 12.53 18.25 2.25
N THR A 71 12.14 17.16 2.89
CA THR A 71 11.32 16.10 2.30
C THR A 71 9.95 16.09 2.97
N VAL A 72 8.88 16.05 2.18
CA VAL A 72 7.51 15.82 2.64
C VAL A 72 6.93 14.62 1.93
N GLN A 73 6.12 13.86 2.64
CA GLN A 73 5.61 12.58 2.15
C GLN A 73 4.17 12.38 2.59
N THR A 74 3.42 11.71 1.73
CA THR A 74 2.09 11.19 2.05
C THR A 74 2.03 9.74 1.63
N ALA A 75 1.48 8.88 2.47
CA ALA A 75 1.23 7.47 2.18
C ALA A 75 -0.22 7.14 2.46
N ASN A 76 -0.91 6.48 1.52
CA ASN A 76 -2.17 5.80 1.79
C ASN A 76 -1.95 4.31 1.60
N TYR A 77 -2.19 3.50 2.63
CA TYR A 77 -1.72 2.13 2.67
C TYR A 77 -2.76 1.15 3.19
N LEU A 78 -2.54 -0.11 2.82
CA LEU A 78 -3.04 -1.31 3.46
C LEU A 78 -1.88 -1.97 4.20
N ARG A 79 -2.07 -2.32 5.47
CA ARG A 79 -1.10 -3.05 6.28
C ARG A 79 -1.72 -4.32 6.84
N VAL A 80 -0.97 -5.42 6.81
CA VAL A 80 -1.29 -6.65 7.54
C VAL A 80 -0.22 -6.86 8.60
N THR A 81 -0.66 -6.90 9.85
CA THR A 81 0.20 -7.16 11.01
C THR A 81 -0.14 -8.52 11.60
N PRO A 82 0.79 -9.50 11.61
CA PRO A 82 0.60 -10.78 12.28
C PRO A 82 0.26 -10.61 13.77
N ASN A 83 -0.70 -11.41 14.24
CA ASN A 83 -1.24 -11.34 15.60
C ASN A 83 -0.28 -11.70 16.74
N THR A 84 0.89 -12.27 16.41
CA THR A 84 1.94 -12.59 17.38
C THR A 84 2.70 -11.36 17.83
N GLU A 85 2.51 -10.24 17.13
CA GLU A 85 3.18 -9.00 17.44
C GLU A 85 2.42 -8.18 18.48
N SER A 86 3.18 -7.53 19.36
CA SER A 86 2.66 -6.66 20.41
C SER A 86 2.34 -5.24 19.93
N SER A 87 2.89 -4.85 18.79
CA SER A 87 2.78 -3.53 18.19
C SER A 87 2.45 -3.60 16.70
N GLU A 88 2.11 -2.45 16.14
CA GLU A 88 1.82 -2.21 14.73
C GLU A 88 2.99 -1.77 13.88
N PHE A 89 4.07 -1.43 14.57
CA PHE A 89 5.41 -1.16 14.03
C PHE A 89 6.32 -2.38 14.21
N ASP A 90 5.77 -3.45 14.76
CA ASP A 90 6.42 -4.74 14.75
C ASP A 90 6.32 -5.35 13.33
N ARG A 91 6.72 -6.61 13.17
CA ARG A 91 6.76 -7.28 11.86
C ARG A 91 5.42 -7.14 11.13
N ASN A 92 5.45 -6.60 9.93
CA ASN A 92 4.24 -6.32 9.15
C ASN A 92 4.55 -6.33 7.66
N ILE A 93 3.48 -6.28 6.86
CA ILE A 93 3.55 -6.13 5.43
C ILE A 93 2.65 -4.97 5.05
N GLU A 94 3.19 -4.01 4.33
CA GLU A 94 2.49 -2.81 3.88
C GLU A 94 2.51 -2.73 2.37
N ILE A 95 1.38 -2.37 1.77
CA ILE A 95 1.29 -2.01 0.36
C ILE A 95 0.45 -0.74 0.26
N GLY A 96 0.90 0.23 -0.52
CA GLY A 96 0.19 1.49 -0.58
C GLY A 96 0.66 2.41 -1.70
N LEU A 97 -0.06 3.51 -1.83
CA LEU A 97 0.28 4.64 -2.67
C LEU A 97 1.13 5.63 -1.88
N TYR A 98 2.25 6.05 -2.44
CA TYR A 98 3.14 7.02 -1.83
C TYR A 98 3.37 8.18 -2.78
N ALA A 99 3.22 9.39 -2.25
CA ALA A 99 3.60 10.61 -2.91
C ALA A 99 4.67 11.28 -2.05
N GLU A 100 5.69 11.85 -2.69
CA GLU A 100 6.76 12.53 -1.97
C GLU A 100 7.19 13.76 -2.76
N LYS A 101 7.55 14.82 -2.04
CA LYS A 101 8.27 15.96 -2.60
C LYS A 101 9.57 16.16 -1.84
N THR A 102 10.67 16.19 -2.58
CA THR A 102 12.00 16.50 -2.07
C THR A 102 12.49 17.80 -2.70
N GLY A 103 12.86 18.76 -1.86
CA GLY A 103 13.33 20.07 -2.32
C GLY A 103 12.28 20.84 -3.13
N LYS A 104 12.73 21.81 -3.93
CA LYS A 104 11.81 22.73 -4.62
C LYS A 104 10.97 22.06 -5.69
N THR A 105 11.51 21.03 -6.35
CA THR A 105 11.07 20.57 -7.68
C THR A 105 10.79 19.08 -7.78
N THR A 106 11.53 18.24 -7.04
CA THR A 106 11.43 16.78 -7.21
C THR A 106 10.15 16.27 -6.57
N GLN A 107 9.29 15.64 -7.38
CA GLN A 107 8.07 14.99 -6.92
C GLN A 107 8.01 13.57 -7.44
N THR A 108 7.64 12.64 -6.57
CA THR A 108 7.42 11.25 -6.92
C THR A 108 6.03 10.83 -6.48
N TYR A 109 5.44 9.91 -7.22
CA TYR A 109 4.11 9.37 -6.98
C TYR A 109 4.12 7.93 -7.45
N GLY A 110 3.58 7.03 -6.64
CA GLY A 110 3.27 5.69 -7.09
C GLY A 110 3.22 4.66 -5.97
N PRO A 111 2.75 3.46 -6.30
CA PRO A 111 2.63 2.39 -5.34
C PRO A 111 4.00 1.79 -4.99
N ARG A 112 4.13 1.33 -3.75
CA ARG A 112 5.22 0.47 -3.29
C ARG A 112 4.69 -0.48 -2.23
N TRP A 113 5.45 -1.52 -1.96
CA TRP A 113 5.22 -2.39 -0.82
C TRP A 113 6.47 -2.48 0.05
N THR A 114 6.25 -2.77 1.32
CA THR A 114 7.27 -2.93 2.34
C THR A 114 7.00 -4.20 3.13
N GLU A 115 8.05 -4.96 3.37
CA GLU A 115 8.08 -6.06 4.30
C GLU A 115 8.99 -5.68 5.46
N LEU A 116 8.46 -5.70 6.68
CA LEU A 116 9.26 -5.63 7.90
C LEU A 116 9.30 -7.03 8.53
N GLY A 117 10.49 -7.64 8.50
CA GLY A 117 10.77 -8.97 9.01
C GLY A 117 11.45 -8.96 10.37
N LYS A 118 11.94 -10.13 10.80
CA LYS A 118 12.73 -10.24 12.03
C LYS A 118 14.15 -9.68 11.83
N SER A 119 14.67 -9.82 10.63
CA SER A 119 16.07 -9.61 10.31
C SER A 119 16.34 -8.23 9.69
N GLY A 120 15.30 -7.45 9.43
CA GLY A 120 15.38 -6.17 8.74
C GLY A 120 14.07 -5.85 8.04
N GLY A 121 14.16 -5.05 6.98
CA GLY A 121 13.04 -4.83 6.09
C GLY A 121 13.48 -4.61 4.66
N ARG A 122 12.50 -4.69 3.75
CA ARG A 122 12.67 -4.51 2.31
C ARG A 122 11.49 -3.73 1.78
N THR A 123 11.74 -2.76 0.91
CA THR A 123 10.70 -2.01 0.20
C THR A 123 10.96 -2.07 -1.30
N LYS A 124 9.91 -2.15 -2.10
CA LYS A 124 9.99 -2.14 -3.57
C LYS A 124 8.90 -1.27 -4.16
N ALA A 125 9.28 -0.39 -5.07
CA ALA A 125 8.34 0.33 -5.92
C ALA A 125 7.63 -0.65 -6.85
N ILE A 126 6.35 -0.39 -7.07
CA ILE A 126 5.54 -1.14 -8.02
C ILE A 126 5.53 -0.32 -9.31
N THR A 127 6.27 -0.80 -10.31
CA THR A 127 6.44 -0.14 -11.61
C THR A 127 5.64 -0.79 -12.73
N ALA A 128 5.11 -1.99 -12.49
CA ALA A 128 4.18 -2.69 -13.37
C ALA A 128 2.73 -2.27 -13.05
N GLY A 129 1.88 -2.25 -14.08
CA GLY A 129 0.47 -1.88 -13.97
C GLY A 129 0.08 -0.69 -14.84
N VAL A 130 -1.17 -0.27 -14.71
CA VAL A 130 -1.68 0.91 -15.43
C VAL A 130 -1.25 2.18 -14.70
N ASN A 131 -0.47 3.03 -15.35
CA ASN A 131 -0.04 4.33 -14.86
C ASN A 131 0.43 4.35 -13.39
N PRO A 132 1.20 3.36 -12.88
CA PRO A 132 1.47 3.25 -11.45
C PRO A 132 2.19 4.48 -10.91
N SER A 133 3.01 5.17 -11.72
CA SER A 133 3.75 6.36 -11.30
C SER A 133 2.99 7.69 -11.44
N LYS A 134 1.68 7.68 -11.72
CA LYS A 134 0.90 8.90 -11.97
C LYS A 134 -0.46 8.87 -11.26
N PRO A 135 -0.97 10.03 -10.81
CA PRO A 135 -2.37 10.12 -10.42
C PRO A 135 -3.23 10.09 -11.68
N ASP A 136 -3.94 8.99 -11.90
CA ASP A 136 -4.75 8.75 -13.08
C ASP A 136 -6.26 8.80 -12.80
N ASN A 137 -6.63 9.11 -11.55
CA ASN A 137 -8.00 9.20 -11.09
C ASN A 137 -8.81 7.89 -11.24
N ARG A 138 -8.14 6.74 -11.36
CA ARG A 138 -8.76 5.40 -11.38
C ARG A 138 -8.70 4.74 -10.02
N ASN A 139 -9.62 3.80 -9.78
CA ASN A 139 -9.49 2.89 -8.66
C ASN A 139 -8.40 1.87 -8.97
N HIS A 140 -7.57 1.60 -7.97
CA HIS A 140 -6.57 0.53 -7.98
C HIS A 140 -6.78 -0.39 -6.81
N THR A 141 -6.37 -1.65 -6.98
CA THR A 141 -6.48 -2.67 -5.94
C THR A 141 -5.12 -3.00 -5.35
N TYR A 142 -5.10 -3.16 -4.03
CA TYR A 142 -3.92 -3.40 -3.22
C TYR A 142 -4.19 -4.63 -2.38
N MET A 143 -3.44 -5.71 -2.59
CA MET A 143 -3.72 -6.98 -1.94
C MET A 143 -2.47 -7.60 -1.33
N LEU A 144 -2.69 -8.25 -0.20
CA LEU A 144 -1.74 -9.12 0.47
C LEU A 144 -2.43 -10.46 0.62
N VAL A 145 -1.85 -11.52 0.07
CA VAL A 145 -2.43 -12.87 0.09
C VAL A 145 -1.40 -13.84 0.65
N ARG A 146 -1.74 -14.57 1.70
CA ARG A 146 -0.84 -15.57 2.25
C ARG A 146 -0.67 -16.72 1.25
N GLN A 147 0.56 -17.16 1.03
CA GLN A 147 0.84 -18.33 0.21
C GLN A 147 0.25 -19.60 0.85
N ALA A 148 -0.14 -20.56 0.00
CA ALA A 148 -0.71 -21.83 0.45
C ALA A 148 0.27 -22.64 1.33
N THR A 149 1.58 -22.47 1.12
CA THR A 149 2.63 -23.14 1.89
C THR A 149 3.60 -22.11 2.48
N GLY A 150 4.21 -22.45 3.62
CA GLY A 150 5.18 -21.58 4.29
C GLY A 150 4.55 -20.40 5.03
N ASN A 151 5.35 -19.34 5.20
CA ASN A 151 4.98 -18.13 5.96
C ASN A 151 4.95 -16.88 5.08
N GLN A 152 5.18 -17.03 3.77
CA GLN A 152 5.29 -15.93 2.83
C GLN A 152 3.91 -15.46 2.37
N TRP A 153 3.90 -14.25 1.86
CA TRP A 153 2.73 -13.54 1.38
C TRP A 153 3.06 -12.99 0.00
N ASP A 154 2.13 -13.18 -0.92
CA ASP A 154 2.16 -12.54 -2.22
C ASP A 154 1.56 -11.15 -2.11
N VAL A 155 2.22 -10.22 -2.78
CA VAL A 155 1.83 -8.82 -2.89
C VAL A 155 1.25 -8.65 -4.28
N LEU A 156 -0.02 -8.23 -4.35
CA LEU A 156 -0.71 -8.00 -5.62
C LEU A 156 -1.13 -6.54 -5.75
N TYR A 157 -0.97 -6.01 -6.95
CA TYR A 157 -1.43 -4.69 -7.36
C TYR A 157 -2.24 -4.82 -8.65
N ASP A 158 -3.44 -4.24 -8.68
CA ASP A 158 -4.39 -4.39 -9.79
C ASP A 158 -4.63 -5.86 -10.17
N PHE A 159 -4.71 -6.73 -9.16
CA PHE A 159 -4.83 -8.19 -9.25
C PHE A 159 -3.65 -8.95 -9.87
N ASN A 160 -2.50 -8.30 -10.06
CA ASN A 160 -1.29 -8.94 -10.55
C ASN A 160 -0.24 -9.07 -9.44
N THR A 161 0.42 -10.22 -9.34
CA THR A 161 1.54 -10.40 -8.41
C THR A 161 2.71 -9.49 -8.77
N VAL A 162 3.13 -8.65 -7.81
CA VAL A 162 4.22 -7.67 -7.94
C VAL A 162 5.38 -7.94 -6.97
N GLY A 163 5.25 -8.97 -6.14
CA GLY A 163 6.30 -9.43 -5.25
C GLY A 163 5.80 -10.49 -4.28
N SER A 164 6.73 -11.06 -3.53
CA SER A 164 6.44 -11.95 -2.41
C SER A 164 7.38 -11.61 -1.28
N THR A 165 6.90 -11.80 -0.05
CA THR A 165 7.70 -11.61 1.16
C THR A 165 8.68 -12.76 1.37
N THR A 166 9.71 -12.54 2.19
CA THR A 166 10.84 -13.47 2.36
C THR A 166 11.14 -13.84 3.81
N ASP A 167 10.87 -12.94 4.75
CA ASP A 167 11.12 -13.06 6.19
C ASP A 167 9.85 -12.69 7.00
N GLN A 168 8.80 -13.49 6.85
CA GLN A 168 7.54 -13.32 7.56
C GLN A 168 7.27 -14.39 8.62
N LEU A 169 6.47 -14.00 9.61
CA LEU A 169 6.08 -14.88 10.70
C LEU A 169 5.05 -15.91 10.26
N LYS A 170 5.11 -17.06 10.93
CA LYS A 170 4.08 -18.07 10.82
C LYS A 170 2.78 -17.52 11.42
N VAL A 171 1.73 -17.49 10.61
CA VAL A 171 0.36 -17.26 11.11
C VAL A 171 -0.09 -18.50 11.89
N ILE A 172 -0.33 -18.34 13.18
CA ILE A 172 -0.82 -19.42 14.05
C ILE A 172 -2.35 -19.35 14.10
N GLY A 173 -3.02 -20.47 13.80
CA GLY A 173 -4.47 -20.58 13.90
C GLY A 173 -4.96 -20.35 15.34
N GLY A 174 -6.07 -19.65 15.51
CA GLY A 174 -6.69 -19.35 16.81
C GLY A 174 -6.62 -17.88 17.23
N ASN A 175 -5.71 -17.09 16.65
CA ASN A 175 -5.67 -15.63 16.78
C ASN A 175 -5.83 -14.99 15.38
N THR A 176 -6.21 -13.73 15.31
CA THR A 176 -6.55 -13.07 14.03
C THR A 176 -5.57 -11.95 13.70
N ASN A 177 -4.94 -12.03 12.53
CA ASN A 177 -4.05 -10.96 12.05
C ASN A 177 -4.86 -9.66 11.97
N ARG A 178 -4.19 -8.55 12.21
CA ARG A 178 -4.81 -7.23 12.09
C ARG A 178 -4.63 -6.71 10.68
N VAL A 179 -5.68 -6.09 10.15
CA VAL A 179 -5.67 -5.38 8.87
C VAL A 179 -5.91 -3.91 9.14
N ASP A 180 -5.04 -3.06 8.62
CA ASP A 180 -5.12 -1.62 8.77
C ASP A 180 -5.21 -0.97 7.40
N VAL A 181 -5.99 0.10 7.31
CA VAL A 181 -5.94 1.03 6.19
C VAL A 181 -5.78 2.43 6.74
N GLY A 182 -4.77 3.15 6.25
CA GLY A 182 -4.32 4.40 6.86
C GLY A 182 -3.79 5.42 5.88
N LEU A 183 -3.77 6.67 6.35
CA LEU A 183 -3.12 7.82 5.75
C LEU A 183 -2.04 8.33 6.70
N GLU A 184 -0.80 8.37 6.23
CA GLU A 184 0.34 8.97 6.91
C GLU A 184 0.81 10.22 6.16
N VAL A 185 1.14 11.28 6.89
CA VAL A 185 1.57 12.58 6.34
C VAL A 185 2.76 13.12 7.12
N MET A 186 3.89 13.25 6.45
CA MET A 186 5.07 13.97 6.90
C MET A 186 5.09 15.38 6.30
N GLY A 187 5.24 16.41 7.16
CA GLY A 187 5.16 17.81 6.74
C GLY A 187 3.73 18.23 6.37
N PRO A 188 2.77 18.16 7.31
CA PRO A 188 1.35 18.42 7.04
C PRO A 188 1.07 19.82 6.49
N GLN A 189 1.89 20.81 6.84
CA GLN A 189 1.71 22.21 6.50
C GLN A 189 1.93 22.49 5.01
N TYR A 190 2.66 21.59 4.34
CA TYR A 190 2.97 21.69 2.91
C TYR A 190 2.11 20.76 2.05
N THR A 191 1.22 19.96 2.66
CA THR A 191 0.58 18.83 2.00
C THR A 191 -0.93 19.04 1.90
N ASN A 192 -1.48 18.88 0.71
CA ASN A 192 -2.92 18.76 0.48
C ASN A 192 -3.24 17.33 0.06
N VAL A 193 -4.04 16.65 0.87
CA VAL A 193 -4.57 15.32 0.53
C VAL A 193 -6.04 15.48 0.17
N PRO A 194 -6.44 15.18 -1.07
CA PRO A 194 -7.85 15.16 -1.45
C PRO A 194 -8.61 14.09 -0.64
N THR A 195 -9.93 14.04 -0.78
CA THR A 195 -10.71 12.97 -0.17
C THR A 195 -10.34 11.63 -0.80
N ILE A 196 -9.70 10.78 0.00
CA ILE A 196 -9.40 9.39 -0.33
C ILE A 196 -10.51 8.52 0.26
N ALA A 197 -11.04 7.63 -0.57
CA ALA A 197 -12.10 6.69 -0.26
C ALA A 197 -11.50 5.31 -0.05
N ASN A 198 -11.17 4.96 1.19
CA ASN A 198 -10.58 3.69 1.54
C ASN A 198 -11.67 2.64 1.73
N ARG A 199 -11.59 1.54 0.98
CA ARG A 199 -12.47 0.38 1.12
C ARG A 199 -11.61 -0.82 1.47
N MET A 200 -12.04 -1.62 2.43
CA MET A 200 -11.21 -2.67 3.04
C MET A 200 -12.00 -3.97 3.13
N GLN A 201 -11.36 -5.05 2.72
CA GLN A 201 -11.83 -6.42 2.87
C GLN A 201 -10.70 -7.28 3.45
N PHE A 202 -11.08 -8.45 3.97
CA PHE A 202 -10.13 -9.45 4.44
C PHE A 202 -10.51 -10.82 3.89
N MET A 203 -9.51 -11.70 3.77
CA MET A 203 -9.73 -13.09 3.42
C MET A 203 -9.64 -13.95 4.68
N ASP A 204 -10.66 -14.78 4.91
CA ASP A 204 -10.71 -15.71 6.04
C ASP A 204 -9.94 -17.01 5.80
N GLY A 205 -9.82 -17.85 6.81
CA GLY A 205 -9.20 -19.17 6.70
C GLY A 205 -9.85 -20.14 5.71
N ASN A 206 -11.07 -19.85 5.23
CA ASN A 206 -11.76 -20.60 4.18
C ASN A 206 -11.54 -20.00 2.79
N GLN A 207 -10.56 -19.08 2.64
CA GLN A 207 -10.21 -18.41 1.38
C GLN A 207 -11.38 -17.58 0.80
N SER A 208 -12.28 -17.12 1.66
CA SER A 208 -13.42 -16.29 1.27
C SER A 208 -13.14 -14.82 1.62
N TRP A 209 -13.44 -13.92 0.68
CA TRP A 209 -13.30 -12.48 0.86
C TRP A 209 -14.54 -11.88 1.52
N HIS A 210 -14.32 -11.10 2.57
CA HIS A 210 -15.36 -10.49 3.37
C HIS A 210 -15.12 -9.00 3.54
N GLN A 211 -16.21 -8.22 3.50
CA GLN A 211 -16.18 -6.86 4.02
C GLN A 211 -15.96 -6.89 5.53
N VAL A 212 -15.22 -5.90 6.02
CA VAL A 212 -15.06 -5.73 7.46
C VAL A 212 -16.38 -5.21 8.05
N ALA A 213 -16.83 -5.77 9.17
CA ALA A 213 -17.99 -5.25 9.87
C ALA A 213 -17.63 -3.95 10.62
N THR A 214 -18.50 -2.93 10.60
CA THR A 214 -18.20 -1.61 11.21
C THR A 214 -17.92 -1.74 12.72
N ASN A 215 -18.59 -2.66 13.39
CA ASN A 215 -18.37 -2.95 14.81
C ASN A 215 -16.99 -3.55 15.11
N ASN A 216 -16.26 -4.06 14.12
CA ASN A 216 -14.91 -4.63 14.23
C ASN A 216 -13.81 -3.63 13.86
N VAL A 217 -14.15 -2.35 13.72
CA VAL A 217 -13.24 -1.29 13.28
C VAL A 217 -13.01 -0.29 14.40
N ALA A 218 -11.75 -0.14 14.78
CA ALA A 218 -11.28 0.98 15.59
C ALA A 218 -10.70 2.07 14.68
N LYS A 219 -10.82 3.32 15.12
CA LYS A 219 -10.29 4.49 14.40
C LYS A 219 -9.32 5.22 15.30
N VAL A 220 -8.22 5.71 14.72
CA VAL A 220 -7.37 6.65 15.42
C VAL A 220 -6.89 7.74 14.46
N ILE A 221 -6.85 8.96 14.99
CA ILE A 221 -6.47 10.16 14.26
C ILE A 221 -5.59 10.99 15.20
N SER A 222 -4.39 11.33 14.75
CA SER A 222 -3.41 12.12 15.52
C SER A 222 -3.70 13.61 15.61
N LEU A 223 -4.56 14.12 14.72
CA LEU A 223 -4.96 15.52 14.67
C LEU A 223 -6.46 15.66 14.94
N PRO A 224 -6.91 16.84 15.41
CA PRO A 224 -8.32 17.12 15.53
C PRO A 224 -9.04 17.07 14.18
N THR A 225 -10.35 16.85 14.23
CA THR A 225 -11.22 16.98 13.07
C THR A 225 -11.32 18.44 12.65
N CYS A 226 -11.22 18.73 11.34
CA CYS A 226 -11.34 20.10 10.86
C CYS A 226 -12.70 20.72 11.21
N SER A 227 -12.67 21.91 11.78
CA SER A 227 -13.84 22.64 12.28
C SER A 227 -13.65 24.16 12.18
N SER A 228 -14.58 24.93 12.73
CA SER A 228 -14.40 26.38 12.88
C SER A 228 -13.28 26.74 13.87
N THR A 229 -12.97 25.85 14.82
CA THR A 229 -11.91 26.00 15.83
C THR A 229 -10.59 25.42 15.34
N ASP A 230 -10.63 24.19 14.83
CA ASP A 230 -9.46 23.45 14.34
C ASP A 230 -9.33 23.61 12.83
N LYS A 231 -8.44 24.52 12.42
CA LYS A 231 -8.31 24.92 11.01
C LYS A 231 -7.15 24.20 10.32
N PRO A 232 -7.22 24.04 8.99
CA PRO A 232 -6.09 23.63 8.18
C PRO A 232 -4.83 24.47 8.47
N PRO A 233 -3.61 23.89 8.45
CA PRO A 233 -3.27 22.54 7.98
C PRO A 233 -3.16 21.48 9.09
N TYR A 234 -3.49 21.78 10.34
CA TYR A 234 -3.28 20.86 11.48
C TYR A 234 -4.55 20.12 11.92
N CYS A 235 -5.37 19.75 10.94
CA CYS A 235 -6.57 18.94 11.15
C CYS A 235 -6.73 17.90 10.02
N PHE A 236 -7.59 16.90 10.25
CA PHE A 236 -8.06 15.95 9.23
C PHE A 236 -9.59 16.02 9.11
N ASN A 237 -10.13 15.64 7.95
CA ASN A 237 -11.51 15.18 7.87
C ASN A 237 -11.51 13.67 7.78
N SER A 238 -12.44 13.02 8.49
CA SER A 238 -12.69 11.61 8.27
C SER A 238 -14.15 11.23 8.47
N LYS A 239 -14.61 10.20 7.78
CA LYS A 239 -15.96 9.65 7.94
C LYS A 239 -15.95 8.17 7.63
N LEU A 240 -16.60 7.36 8.48
CA LEU A 240 -16.94 5.99 8.12
C LEU A 240 -18.36 6.00 7.56
N THR A 241 -18.53 5.49 6.36
CA THR A 241 -19.82 5.35 5.71
C THR A 241 -20.42 4.02 6.13
N ASP A 242 -21.66 4.08 6.61
CA ASP A 242 -22.47 2.97 7.13
C ASP A 242 -22.12 2.50 8.56
N ASN A 243 -23.15 2.42 9.41
CA ASN A 243 -23.07 2.02 10.81
C ASN A 243 -23.10 0.48 10.98
N THR A 244 -23.39 -0.27 9.92
CA THR A 244 -23.52 -1.73 9.96
C THR A 244 -22.32 -2.43 9.33
N ASN A 245 -21.99 -2.12 8.08
CA ASN A 245 -20.81 -2.66 7.38
C ASN A 245 -19.78 -1.57 7.08
N PHE A 246 -18.49 -1.91 7.15
CA PHE A 246 -17.44 -1.01 6.68
C PHE A 246 -17.52 -0.97 5.17
N THR A 247 -18.30 -0.03 4.64
CA THR A 247 -18.37 0.19 3.20
C THR A 247 -17.16 0.99 2.76
N GLN A 248 -16.89 2.08 3.47
CA GLN A 248 -15.84 3.02 3.10
C GLN A 248 -15.46 3.92 4.26
N TRP A 249 -14.17 4.11 4.48
CA TRP A 249 -13.63 5.17 5.30
C TRP A 249 -13.07 6.28 4.40
N THR A 250 -13.64 7.48 4.49
CA THR A 250 -13.05 8.65 3.85
C THR A 250 -12.09 9.33 4.79
N VAL A 251 -10.97 9.78 4.24
CA VAL A 251 -9.99 10.62 4.92
C VAL A 251 -9.52 11.70 3.97
N SER A 252 -9.37 12.91 4.47
CA SER A 252 -8.78 14.01 3.71
C SER A 252 -8.01 14.95 4.61
N LYS A 253 -7.04 15.63 4.02
CA LYS A 253 -6.24 16.64 4.70
C LYS A 253 -6.30 17.95 3.93
N PRO A 254 -7.29 18.80 4.22
CA PRO A 254 -7.31 20.12 3.63
C PRO A 254 -6.11 20.92 4.13
N ARG A 255 -5.54 21.74 3.25
CA ARG A 255 -4.59 22.80 3.63
C ARG A 255 -5.18 24.17 3.36
N LYS A 256 -4.71 25.20 4.07
CA LYS A 256 -4.99 26.59 3.69
C LYS A 256 -4.25 26.87 2.38
N PRO A 257 -4.89 27.40 1.34
CA PRO A 257 -4.19 27.75 0.11
C PRO A 257 -3.13 28.82 0.41
N ALA A 258 -1.85 28.46 0.35
CA ALA A 258 -0.80 29.43 0.04
C ALA A 258 -0.83 29.67 -1.48
N ALA A 259 -0.21 30.75 -1.98
CA ALA A 259 -0.07 30.98 -3.42
C ALA A 259 0.63 29.77 -4.05
N SER A 260 -0.17 28.82 -4.54
CA SER A 260 0.34 27.65 -5.22
C SER A 260 0.93 28.16 -6.51
N VAL A 261 2.21 27.88 -6.76
CA VAL A 261 2.62 27.80 -8.15
C VAL A 261 1.77 26.68 -8.71
N ALA A 262 0.85 27.03 -9.61
CA ALA A 262 0.09 26.07 -10.37
C ALA A 262 1.12 25.24 -11.15
N ALA A 263 1.58 24.14 -10.55
CA ALA A 263 1.97 23.01 -11.36
C ALA A 263 0.66 22.64 -12.04
N THR A 264 0.54 22.97 -13.33
CA THR A 264 -0.52 22.51 -14.20
C THR A 264 -0.47 20.99 -14.14
N GLN A 265 -1.17 20.42 -13.16
CA GLN A 265 -1.39 19.00 -13.08
C GLN A 265 -2.44 18.75 -14.15
N ALA A 266 -1.98 18.50 -15.37
CA ALA A 266 -2.79 17.67 -16.25
C ALA A 266 -2.93 16.34 -15.50
N ALA A 267 -4.07 16.14 -14.86
CA ALA A 267 -4.59 14.79 -14.78
C ALA A 267 -4.60 14.32 -16.24
N ASP A 268 -3.88 13.26 -16.56
CA ASP A 268 -4.12 12.59 -17.83
C ASP A 268 -5.63 12.30 -17.84
N ASP A 269 -6.30 12.66 -18.95
CA ASP A 269 -7.75 12.48 -19.14
C ASP A 269 -8.13 11.09 -18.60
N PRO A 270 -9.13 10.94 -17.71
CA PRO A 270 -9.50 9.65 -17.13
C PRO A 270 -9.94 8.70 -18.23
N THR A 271 -8.97 8.07 -18.88
CA THR A 271 -9.20 6.98 -19.81
C THR A 271 -9.79 5.90 -18.91
N SER A 272 -10.98 5.39 -19.17
CA SER A 272 -11.50 4.31 -18.34
C SER A 272 -10.60 3.07 -18.49
N TRP A 273 -10.69 2.12 -17.56
CA TRP A 273 -10.07 0.82 -17.78
C TRP A 273 -10.56 0.22 -19.12
N ALA A 274 -11.83 0.46 -19.47
CA ALA A 274 -12.43 0.03 -20.74
C ALA A 274 -11.72 0.58 -21.98
N SER A 275 -11.30 1.84 -21.97
CA SER A 275 -10.57 2.44 -23.10
C SER A 275 -9.19 1.80 -23.32
N LEU A 276 -8.54 1.30 -22.26
CA LEU A 276 -7.27 0.60 -22.38
C LEU A 276 -7.46 -0.76 -23.03
N LEU A 277 -8.53 -1.48 -22.70
CA LEU A 277 -8.85 -2.77 -23.28
C LEU A 277 -9.10 -2.69 -24.81
N GLU A 278 -9.73 -1.62 -25.29
CA GLU A 278 -10.00 -1.43 -26.73
C GLU A 278 -8.75 -1.10 -27.56
N THR A 279 -7.74 -0.52 -26.92
CA THR A 279 -6.50 -0.08 -27.57
C THR A 279 -5.44 -1.20 -27.59
N GLU A 280 -5.52 -2.11 -26.64
CA GLU A 280 -4.53 -3.15 -26.37
C GLU A 280 -5.04 -4.50 -26.88
N GLY A 281 -4.19 -5.28 -27.55
CA GLY A 281 -4.52 -6.60 -28.09
C GLY A 281 -4.69 -7.67 -27.01
N VAL A 282 -5.56 -7.41 -26.04
CA VAL A 282 -5.76 -8.21 -24.83
C VAL A 282 -6.68 -9.39 -25.15
N PRO A 283 -6.30 -10.63 -24.78
CA PRO A 283 -7.19 -11.78 -24.92
C PRO A 283 -8.50 -11.57 -24.16
N ALA A 284 -9.62 -12.02 -24.72
CA ALA A 284 -10.93 -11.94 -24.04
C ALA A 284 -10.91 -12.61 -22.66
N THR A 285 -10.18 -13.72 -22.54
CA THR A 285 -9.90 -14.42 -21.28
C THR A 285 -8.40 -14.60 -21.11
N PHE A 286 -7.88 -14.29 -19.92
CA PHE A 286 -6.47 -14.46 -19.58
C PHE A 286 -6.35 -15.11 -18.20
N ASN A 287 -5.61 -16.23 -18.10
CA ASN A 287 -5.51 -17.04 -16.87
C ASN A 287 -6.88 -17.35 -16.22
N GLY A 288 -7.88 -17.64 -17.05
CA GLY A 288 -9.26 -17.93 -16.62
C GLY A 288 -10.12 -16.70 -16.34
N VAL A 289 -9.56 -15.49 -16.36
CA VAL A 289 -10.25 -14.24 -16.03
C VAL A 289 -10.82 -13.58 -17.28
N ASP A 290 -12.13 -13.29 -17.28
CA ASP A 290 -12.78 -12.46 -18.29
C ASP A 290 -12.29 -11.00 -18.18
N GLN A 291 -11.49 -10.57 -19.16
CA GLN A 291 -10.83 -9.26 -19.13
C GLN A 291 -11.80 -8.10 -19.36
N LYS A 292 -12.90 -8.34 -20.08
CA LYS A 292 -13.94 -7.33 -20.29
C LYS A 292 -14.75 -7.14 -19.01
N ALA A 293 -15.13 -8.24 -18.35
CA ALA A 293 -15.83 -8.19 -17.06
C ALA A 293 -14.94 -7.55 -15.98
N LEU A 294 -13.66 -7.91 -15.92
CA LEU A 294 -12.70 -7.33 -14.98
C LEU A 294 -12.60 -5.81 -15.15
N THR A 295 -12.41 -5.38 -16.39
CA THR A 295 -12.28 -3.97 -16.75
C THR A 295 -13.53 -3.16 -16.40
N ALA A 296 -14.72 -3.68 -16.77
CA ALA A 296 -15.98 -3.05 -16.42
C ALA A 296 -16.19 -2.96 -14.89
N CYS A 297 -15.76 -4.00 -14.17
CA CYS A 297 -15.85 -4.03 -12.72
C CYS A 297 -14.91 -3.01 -12.05
N LEU A 298 -13.66 -2.90 -12.50
CA LEU A 298 -12.70 -1.90 -11.99
C LEU A 298 -13.18 -0.45 -12.15
N ASP A 299 -13.90 -0.17 -13.24
CA ASP A 299 -14.50 1.14 -13.50
C ASP A 299 -15.73 1.44 -12.63
N GLN A 300 -16.56 0.43 -12.34
CA GLN A 300 -17.87 0.61 -11.70
C GLN A 300 -17.87 0.34 -10.20
N ASP A 301 -17.37 -0.83 -9.80
CA ASP A 301 -17.42 -1.34 -8.43
C ASP A 301 -16.23 -2.28 -8.16
N PRO A 302 -15.02 -1.74 -7.99
CA PRO A 302 -13.80 -2.54 -7.87
C PRO A 302 -13.78 -3.47 -6.64
N ASP A 303 -14.64 -3.22 -5.66
CA ASP A 303 -14.74 -4.02 -4.45
C ASP A 303 -15.45 -5.35 -4.67
N SER A 304 -16.38 -5.41 -5.63
CA SER A 304 -17.12 -6.64 -5.92
C SER A 304 -16.42 -7.54 -6.93
N CYS A 305 -15.31 -7.11 -7.55
CA CYS A 305 -14.71 -7.85 -8.65
C CYS A 305 -14.31 -9.27 -8.30
N LEU A 306 -13.82 -9.51 -7.09
CA LEU A 306 -13.45 -10.86 -6.63
C LEU A 306 -14.67 -11.81 -6.56
N GLN A 307 -15.88 -11.26 -6.47
CA GLN A 307 -17.14 -12.01 -6.41
C GLN A 307 -17.84 -12.07 -7.76
N THR A 308 -17.73 -11.01 -8.57
CA THR A 308 -18.55 -10.80 -9.78
C THR A 308 -17.83 -11.16 -11.07
N VAL A 309 -16.49 -11.07 -11.10
CA VAL A 309 -15.70 -11.33 -12.31
C VAL A 309 -15.37 -12.82 -12.39
N PRO A 310 -15.84 -13.52 -13.43
CA PRO A 310 -15.54 -14.94 -13.61
C PRO A 310 -14.02 -15.22 -13.64
N GLY A 311 -13.58 -16.20 -12.85
CA GLY A 311 -12.19 -16.65 -12.78
C GLY A 311 -11.25 -15.77 -11.96
N LEU A 312 -11.65 -14.56 -11.56
CA LEU A 312 -10.73 -13.63 -10.88
C LEU A 312 -10.27 -14.15 -9.51
N SER A 313 -11.19 -14.65 -8.69
CA SER A 313 -10.85 -15.18 -7.36
C SER A 313 -9.85 -16.34 -7.43
N GLU A 314 -10.06 -17.28 -8.36
CA GLU A 314 -9.16 -18.43 -8.56
C GLU A 314 -7.77 -17.99 -9.05
N CYS A 315 -7.73 -17.04 -9.99
CA CYS A 315 -6.48 -16.47 -10.48
C CYS A 315 -5.68 -15.77 -9.35
N VAL A 316 -6.36 -14.98 -8.51
CA VAL A 316 -5.76 -14.30 -7.35
C VAL A 316 -5.28 -15.29 -6.30
N GLN A 317 -6.06 -16.32 -5.99
CA GLN A 317 -5.69 -17.37 -5.03
C GLN A 317 -4.44 -18.16 -5.47
N THR A 318 -4.22 -18.27 -6.77
CA THR A 318 -3.03 -18.91 -7.36
C THR A 318 -1.90 -17.93 -7.66
N ALA A 319 -2.02 -16.67 -7.22
CA ALA A 319 -1.03 -15.60 -7.38
C ALA A 319 -0.52 -15.45 -8.82
N GLN A 320 -1.41 -15.65 -9.80
CA GLN A 320 -1.09 -15.49 -11.22
C GLN A 320 -1.19 -14.02 -11.64
N VAL A 321 -1.02 -13.78 -12.93
CA VAL A 321 -1.33 -12.48 -13.54
C VAL A 321 -2.79 -12.51 -13.99
N CYS A 322 -3.65 -11.71 -13.37
CA CYS A 322 -5.10 -11.76 -13.58
C CYS A 322 -5.63 -10.62 -14.45
N ASN A 323 -4.89 -9.52 -14.52
CA ASN A 323 -5.22 -8.32 -15.28
C ASN A 323 -4.21 -8.14 -16.42
N ALA A 324 -4.59 -8.61 -17.61
CA ALA A 324 -3.74 -8.53 -18.80
C ALA A 324 -3.63 -7.11 -19.36
N VAL A 325 -4.65 -6.27 -19.16
CA VAL A 325 -4.59 -4.83 -19.52
C VAL A 325 -3.43 -4.14 -18.79
N ALA A 326 -3.28 -4.46 -17.50
CA ALA A 326 -2.19 -3.94 -16.66
C ALA A 326 -0.79 -4.44 -17.05
N LEU A 327 -0.66 -5.56 -17.78
CA LEU A 327 0.62 -6.02 -18.33
C LEU A 327 1.02 -5.28 -19.60
N GLN A 328 0.05 -5.06 -20.49
CA GLN A 328 0.30 -4.49 -21.81
C GLN A 328 0.41 -2.97 -21.78
N ALA A 329 -0.14 -2.34 -20.74
CA ALA A 329 0.16 -0.96 -20.39
C ALA A 329 1.68 -0.79 -20.36
N LYS A 330 2.23 -0.18 -21.43
CA LYS A 330 3.68 0.01 -21.58
C LYS A 330 4.18 0.60 -20.27
N PRO A 331 5.26 0.07 -19.67
CA PRO A 331 5.88 0.72 -18.53
C PRO A 331 6.22 2.12 -18.99
N GLN A 332 5.41 3.10 -18.56
CA GLN A 332 5.68 4.47 -18.90
C GLN A 332 6.97 4.77 -18.17
N ALA A 333 8.01 5.13 -18.92
CA ALA A 333 9.22 5.69 -18.33
C ALA A 333 8.71 6.70 -17.31
N MET A 334 9.03 6.43 -16.03
CA MET A 334 8.50 7.15 -14.90
C MET A 334 8.39 8.62 -15.27
N ALA A 335 7.17 9.11 -15.46
CA ALA A 335 7.01 10.44 -16.02
C ALA A 335 7.54 11.41 -14.98
N ALA A 336 8.78 11.88 -15.20
CA ALA A 336 9.28 13.04 -14.52
C ALA A 336 8.25 14.14 -14.79
N ARG A 337 7.63 14.67 -13.74
CA ARG A 337 7.02 15.98 -13.89
C ARG A 337 8.16 16.91 -14.30
N THR A 338 8.07 17.43 -15.52
CA THR A 338 9.03 18.33 -16.18
C THR A 338 9.07 19.70 -15.51
N VAL A 339 9.27 19.72 -14.19
CA VAL A 339 9.48 20.93 -13.40
C VAL A 339 10.50 20.58 -12.33
N GLY A 340 11.67 20.08 -12.74
CA GLY A 340 12.76 19.82 -11.82
C GLY A 340 14.05 19.36 -12.46
N ASP A 341 15.15 19.88 -11.94
CA ASP A 341 16.49 19.38 -12.22
C ASP A 341 16.59 17.91 -11.79
N THR A 342 17.32 17.12 -12.57
CA THR A 342 17.73 15.77 -12.20
C THR A 342 18.33 15.80 -10.78
N PRO A 343 17.91 14.89 -9.88
CA PRO A 343 18.40 14.92 -8.49
C PRO A 343 19.92 14.81 -8.45
N SER A 344 20.55 15.68 -7.66
CA SER A 344 22.00 15.64 -7.49
C SER A 344 22.40 14.46 -6.61
N ALA A 345 23.63 13.98 -6.78
CA ALA A 345 24.22 12.96 -5.92
C ALA A 345 24.11 13.32 -4.43
N GLU A 346 24.42 14.57 -4.10
CA GLU A 346 24.34 15.11 -2.75
C GLU A 346 22.91 15.09 -2.19
N SER A 347 21.92 15.54 -2.97
CA SER A 347 20.52 15.52 -2.56
C SER A 347 20.00 14.10 -2.28
N LEU A 348 20.44 13.10 -3.05
CA LEU A 348 20.06 11.69 -2.84
C LEU A 348 20.73 11.12 -1.59
N ARG A 349 21.99 11.49 -1.35
CA ARG A 349 22.70 11.11 -0.13
C ARG A 349 21.99 11.66 1.11
N GLU A 350 21.70 12.95 1.13
CA GLU A 350 21.01 13.60 2.25
C GLU A 350 19.62 13.04 2.49
N ARG A 351 18.85 12.83 1.42
CA ARG A 351 17.53 12.22 1.51
C ARG A 351 17.60 10.81 2.10
N ALA A 352 18.48 9.95 1.59
CA ALA A 352 18.63 8.61 2.13
C ALA A 352 19.10 8.63 3.58
N ALA A 353 20.05 9.51 3.92
CA ALA A 353 20.51 9.69 5.29
C ALA A 353 19.35 10.06 6.24
N HIS A 354 18.50 11.00 5.81
CA HIS A 354 17.31 11.40 6.54
C HIS A 354 16.30 10.25 6.67
N SER A 355 15.93 9.60 5.56
CA SER A 355 14.95 8.51 5.54
C SER A 355 15.35 7.30 6.39
N PHE A 356 16.66 7.03 6.51
CA PHE A 356 17.20 5.93 7.29
C PHE A 356 17.78 6.40 8.64
N ALA A 357 17.58 7.66 9.03
CA ALA A 357 18.09 8.24 10.27
C ALA A 357 19.58 7.92 10.56
N VAL A 358 20.44 8.13 9.55
CA VAL A 358 21.90 8.04 9.66
C VAL A 358 22.56 9.38 9.32
N ASP A 359 23.82 9.55 9.69
CA ASP A 359 24.60 10.73 9.33
C ASP A 359 24.95 10.70 7.82
N PRO A 360 24.69 11.78 7.05
CA PRO A 360 25.03 11.87 5.63
C PRO A 360 26.49 11.56 5.29
N GLN A 361 27.44 11.84 6.18
CA GLN A 361 28.87 11.58 5.96
C GLN A 361 29.20 10.09 5.90
N HIS A 362 28.31 9.23 6.42
CA HIS A 362 28.47 7.77 6.43
C HIS A 362 27.63 7.08 5.35
N VAL A 363 27.21 7.85 4.34
CA VAL A 363 26.38 7.36 3.24
C VAL A 363 27.19 7.37 1.94
N ASP A 364 27.49 6.16 1.49
CA ASP A 364 28.16 5.89 0.23
C ASP A 364 27.15 5.97 -0.91
N LEU A 365 27.59 6.56 -2.03
CA LEU A 365 26.77 6.74 -3.22
C LEU A 365 27.52 6.27 -4.46
N THR A 366 26.92 5.34 -5.20
CA THR A 366 27.44 4.84 -6.47
C THR A 366 26.41 5.02 -7.56
N ARG A 367 26.82 5.60 -8.71
CA ARG A 367 25.98 5.65 -9.91
C ARG A 367 26.20 4.39 -10.71
N SER A 368 25.12 3.75 -11.15
CA SER A 368 25.20 2.61 -12.03
C SER A 368 24.28 2.81 -13.24
N SER A 369 24.81 2.49 -14.42
CA SER A 369 24.00 2.21 -15.60
C SER A 369 23.64 0.72 -15.58
N THR A 370 22.78 0.33 -14.65
CA THR A 370 22.30 -1.04 -14.56
C THR A 370 21.07 -1.21 -15.44
N THR A 371 21.05 -2.22 -16.31
CA THR A 371 19.81 -2.86 -16.75
C THR A 371 19.24 -3.53 -15.51
N ALA A 372 18.34 -2.85 -14.79
CA ALA A 372 17.84 -3.35 -13.52
C ALA A 372 16.87 -4.53 -13.73
N VAL A 373 17.45 -5.73 -13.79
CA VAL A 373 16.98 -7.00 -13.22
C VAL A 373 15.46 -7.24 -13.23
N ARG A 374 15.01 -8.00 -14.25
CA ARG A 374 13.86 -8.94 -14.24
C ARG A 374 12.57 -8.44 -13.56
N ALA A 375 11.95 -7.43 -14.14
CA ALA A 375 10.49 -7.33 -14.25
C ALA A 375 10.18 -6.35 -15.38
N LEU A 376 9.79 -6.89 -16.56
CA LEU A 376 9.25 -6.13 -17.70
C LEU A 376 10.03 -4.84 -18.04
N ASP A 377 11.29 -5.00 -18.45
CA ASP A 377 12.22 -3.90 -18.80
C ASP A 377 11.71 -3.06 -19.99
N ALA A 378 11.28 -1.83 -19.69
CA ALA A 378 11.33 -0.71 -20.62
C ALA A 378 12.55 0.18 -20.27
N GLY A 379 13.64 0.00 -21.03
CA GLY A 379 14.75 0.95 -21.11
C GLY A 379 15.84 0.81 -20.04
N THR A 380 17.08 1.11 -20.43
CA THR A 380 18.23 1.27 -19.53
C THR A 380 18.01 2.48 -18.61
N ALA A 381 17.35 2.28 -17.47
CA ALA A 381 17.19 3.31 -16.46
C ALA A 381 18.51 3.48 -15.69
N THR A 382 19.08 4.68 -15.73
CA THR A 382 20.23 5.00 -14.85
C THR A 382 19.75 5.05 -13.41
N THR A 383 20.48 4.42 -12.49
CA THR A 383 20.13 4.38 -11.07
C THR A 383 21.26 4.88 -10.18
N TRP A 384 20.89 5.30 -8.98
CA TRP A 384 21.81 5.59 -7.89
C TRP A 384 21.62 4.54 -6.80
N THR A 385 22.70 3.88 -6.42
CA THR A 385 22.73 3.03 -5.23
C THR A 385 23.34 3.82 -4.09
N VAL A 386 22.56 3.95 -3.02
CA VAL A 386 22.94 4.58 -1.77
C VAL A 386 23.09 3.49 -0.71
N SER A 387 24.15 3.52 0.09
CA SER A 387 24.32 2.53 1.15
C SER A 387 25.00 3.11 2.38
N SER A 388 24.74 2.52 3.54
CA SER A 388 25.47 2.80 4.77
C SER A 388 25.64 1.53 5.58
N ARG A 389 26.68 1.51 6.41
CA ARG A 389 26.91 0.45 7.41
C ARG A 389 26.47 0.86 8.82
N GLN A 390 26.01 2.09 8.99
CA GLN A 390 25.53 2.63 10.27
C GLN A 390 24.28 1.90 10.76
N MET A 391 24.05 1.94 12.06
CA MET A 391 22.80 1.43 12.63
C MET A 391 21.64 2.33 12.23
N THR A 392 20.57 1.77 11.68
CA THR A 392 19.39 2.47 11.18
C THR A 392 18.11 1.84 11.72
N PRO A 393 17.06 2.61 12.05
CA PRO A 393 15.74 2.03 12.30
C PRO A 393 15.10 1.42 11.03
N GLY A 394 15.64 1.71 9.85
CA GLY A 394 14.97 1.42 8.58
C GLY A 394 14.08 2.59 8.17
N LEU A 395 13.05 2.31 7.36
CA LEU A 395 12.07 3.32 6.93
C LEU A 395 10.92 3.48 7.93
N GLU A 396 10.61 2.42 8.67
CA GLU A 396 9.68 2.45 9.78
C GLU A 396 10.47 2.92 11.01
N HIS A 397 10.20 4.14 11.47
CA HIS A 397 10.94 4.76 12.57
C HIS A 397 10.48 4.20 13.92
N ASP A 398 10.80 2.93 14.16
CA ASP A 398 10.50 2.22 15.40
C ASP A 398 11.70 2.27 16.38
N HIS A 399 11.59 1.51 17.47
CA HIS A 399 12.66 1.40 18.48
C HIS A 399 13.74 0.38 18.10
N ARG A 400 13.54 -0.41 17.03
CA ARG A 400 14.49 -1.41 16.57
C ARG A 400 15.56 -0.72 15.74
N ARG A 401 16.74 -1.32 15.69
CA ARG A 401 17.82 -0.83 14.84
C ARG A 401 18.52 -2.01 14.17
N TYR A 402 18.80 -1.82 12.90
CA TYR A 402 19.42 -2.80 12.02
C TYR A 402 20.75 -2.26 11.52
N ARG A 403 21.67 -3.17 11.22
CA ARG A 403 22.99 -2.79 10.72
C ARG A 403 22.93 -2.54 9.22
N GLY A 404 23.05 -1.27 8.85
CA GLY A 404 23.18 -0.82 7.48
C GLY A 404 21.90 -0.88 6.65
N PHE A 405 21.95 -0.21 5.52
CA PHE A 405 20.92 -0.22 4.49
C PHE A 405 21.54 -0.14 3.10
N THR A 406 20.76 -0.52 2.10
CA THR A 406 21.00 -0.21 0.69
C THR A 406 19.70 0.27 0.07
N ALA A 407 19.74 1.35 -0.69
CA ALA A 407 18.60 1.93 -1.37
C ALA A 407 18.97 2.26 -2.81
N VAL A 408 18.06 1.98 -3.73
CA VAL A 408 18.21 2.23 -5.17
C VAL A 408 17.21 3.30 -5.56
N TYR A 409 17.71 4.38 -6.16
CA TYR A 409 16.90 5.49 -6.64
C TYR A 409 17.00 5.61 -8.15
N SER A 410 15.90 6.00 -8.80
CA SER A 410 15.92 6.43 -10.20
C SER A 410 16.80 7.67 -10.34
N ALA A 411 17.79 7.64 -11.21
CA ALA A 411 18.63 8.81 -11.45
C ALA A 411 17.90 9.92 -12.18
N GLN A 412 16.79 9.61 -12.87
CA GLN A 412 15.99 10.60 -13.60
C GLN A 412 14.98 11.30 -12.69
N THR A 413 14.27 10.54 -11.86
CA THR A 413 13.12 11.05 -11.08
C THR A 413 13.42 11.18 -9.60
N GLY A 414 14.52 10.58 -9.13
CA GLY A 414 14.81 10.48 -7.71
C GLY A 414 13.88 9.53 -6.96
N GLN A 415 12.96 8.79 -7.60
CA GLN A 415 12.09 7.87 -6.87
C GLN A 415 12.91 6.73 -6.24
N LEU A 416 12.58 6.38 -4.99
CA LEU A 416 13.03 5.14 -4.36
C LEU A 416 12.42 3.94 -5.10
N LEU A 417 13.25 3.14 -5.74
CA LEU A 417 12.85 1.96 -6.50
C LEU A 417 12.89 0.70 -5.64
N GLU A 418 13.92 0.58 -4.81
CA GLU A 418 14.07 -0.53 -3.88
C GLU A 418 14.89 -0.06 -2.68
N ALA A 419 14.61 -0.60 -1.49
CA ALA A 419 15.55 -0.56 -0.39
C ALA A 419 15.51 -1.82 0.43
N CYS A 420 16.58 -2.07 1.16
CA CYS A 420 16.69 -3.07 2.19
C CYS A 420 17.43 -2.47 3.38
N TRP A 421 17.22 -3.02 4.57
CA TRP A 421 18.03 -2.74 5.75
C TRP A 421 18.19 -4.01 6.59
N GLY A 422 19.26 -4.06 7.38
CA GLY A 422 19.60 -5.26 8.16
C GLY A 422 20.07 -6.44 7.31
N GLU A 423 19.74 -7.65 7.73
CA GLU A 423 20.17 -8.87 7.05
C GLU A 423 19.40 -9.12 5.74
N MET A 424 18.24 -8.48 5.57
CA MET A 424 17.46 -8.50 4.32
C MET A 424 18.17 -7.82 3.14
N CYS A 425 19.31 -7.15 3.38
CA CYS A 425 20.19 -6.69 2.29
C CYS A 425 21.08 -7.78 1.70
N ARG A 426 21.11 -8.98 2.29
CA ARG A 426 21.96 -10.08 1.81
C ARG A 426 21.20 -11.10 0.94
N SER A 427 19.89 -10.92 0.78
CA SER A 427 18.94 -11.89 0.20
C SER A 427 18.52 -11.58 -1.23
#